data_AF-A0A0R3WXW9-F1
#
_entry.id   AF-A0A0R3WXW9-F1
#
_cell.length_a   1.000
_cell.length_b   1.000
_cell.length_c   1.000
_cell.angle_alpha   90.00
_cell.angle_beta   90.00
_cell.angle_gamma   90.00
#
_symmetry.space_group_name_H-M   'P 1'
#
loop_
_entity.id
_entity.type
_entity.pdbx_description
1 polymer ?
#
loop_
_entity_poly.entity_id
_entity_poly.type
_entity_poly.pdbx_seq_one_letter_code
_entity_poly.pdbx_strand_id
1 'polypeptide(L)' 'MMGSEFKAVISQTTMSDSMQQMAAEVSADASVRFNTLVSISKFIKETFEKHYGNIWQCVVGKQFAR' A
#
# COMPACT_ATOMS: atom_id res chain seq x y z
N MET A 1 -23.34 4.82 0.29
CA MET A 1 -22.63 3.78 -0.49
C MET A 1 -21.72 3.04 0.47
N MET A 2 -21.86 1.72 0.51
CA MET A 2 -21.20 0.81 1.43
C MET A 2 -19.74 0.64 1.02
N GLY A 3 -18.80 1.23 1.76
CA GLY A 3 -17.37 1.01 1.58
C GLY A 3 -16.89 0.15 2.73
N SER A 4 -16.38 -1.05 2.45
CA SER A 4 -15.65 -1.85 3.44
C SER A 4 -14.60 -0.97 4.12
N GLU A 5 -14.73 -0.80 5.44
CA GLU A 5 -13.84 0.05 6.24
C GLU A 5 -12.48 -0.64 6.37
N PHE A 6 -11.56 -0.34 5.45
CA PHE A 6 -10.19 -0.82 5.56
C PHE A 6 -9.50 -0.09 6.71
N LYS A 7 -9.14 -0.84 7.76
CA LYS A 7 -8.34 -0.33 8.86
C LYS A 7 -6.86 -0.60 8.60
N ALA A 8 -6.09 0.45 8.38
CA ALA A 8 -4.63 0.36 8.36
C ALA A 8 -4.07 0.31 9.79
N VAL A 9 -3.10 -0.58 10.03
CA VAL A 9 -2.34 -0.66 11.29
C VAL A 9 -0.87 -0.64 10.93
N ILE A 10 -0.14 0.34 11.48
CA ILE A 10 1.28 0.54 11.20
C ILE A 10 2.08 -0.05 12.37
N SER A 11 2.89 -1.06 12.07
CA SER A 11 3.71 -1.73 13.10
C SER A 11 5.01 -0.98 13.39
N GLN A 12 5.75 -0.57 12.34
CA GLN A 12 7.03 0.13 12.42
C GLN A 12 7.21 1.00 11.19
N THR A 13 7.80 2.19 11.34
CA THR A 13 7.99 3.14 10.24
C THR A 13 9.02 4.21 10.58
N THR A 14 9.71 4.72 9.56
CA THR A 14 10.51 5.96 9.59
C THR A 14 9.93 7.03 8.66
N MET A 15 8.79 6.76 8.05
CA MET A 15 8.09 7.68 7.14
C MET A 15 7.38 8.80 7.93
N SER A 16 7.24 9.98 7.34
CA SER A 16 6.40 11.04 7.91
C SER A 16 4.93 10.62 7.97
N ASP A 17 4.15 11.25 8.86
CA ASP A 17 2.71 10.97 9.00
C ASP A 17 1.94 11.13 7.69
N SER A 18 2.30 12.13 6.88
CA SER A 18 1.71 12.34 5.55
C SER A 18 1.98 11.17 4.59
N MET A 19 3.20 10.62 4.61
CA MET A 19 3.59 9.50 3.76
C MET A 19 2.96 8.19 4.26
N GLN A 20 2.83 8.01 5.58
CA GLN A 20 2.11 6.90 6.19
C GLN A 20 0.62 6.92 5.79
N GLN A 21 -0.02 8.09 5.85
CA GLN A 21 -1.41 8.26 5.45
C GLN A 21 -1.60 7.93 3.97
N MET A 22 -0.73 8.44 3.10
CA MET A 22 -0.74 8.10 1.67
C MET A 22 -0.54 6.59 1.44
N ALA A 23 0.36 5.94 2.18
CA ALA A 23 0.57 4.50 2.07
C ALA A 23 -0.71 3.72 2.40
N ALA A 24 -1.43 4.11 3.45
CA ALA A 24 -2.69 3.50 3.85
C ALA A 24 -3.78 3.68 2.77
N GLU A 25 -3.94 4.90 2.25
CA GLU A 25 -4.94 5.22 1.24
C GLU A 25 -4.70 4.49 -0.09
N VAL A 26 -3.45 4.52 -0.59
CA VAL A 26 -3.07 3.84 -1.83
C VAL A 26 -3.22 2.33 -1.67
N SER A 27 -2.92 1.78 -0.50
CA SER A 27 -3.11 0.34 -0.23
C SER A 27 -4.59 -0.04 -0.18
N ALA A 28 -5.45 0.79 0.40
CA ALA A 28 -6.90 0.57 0.43
C ALA A 28 -7.49 0.63 -0.99
N ASP A 29 -7.14 1.66 -1.77
CA ASP A 29 -7.58 1.81 -3.16
C ASP A 29 -7.13 0.62 -4.03
N ALA A 30 -5.86 0.21 -3.89
CA ALA A 30 -5.33 -0.96 -4.59
C ALA A 30 -6.10 -2.25 -4.23
N SER A 31 -6.47 -2.41 -2.96
CA SER A 31 -7.20 -3.58 -2.45
C SER A 31 -8.64 -3.66 -2.99
N VAL A 32 -9.24 -2.52 -3.37
CA VAL A 32 -10.56 -2.47 -4.02
C VAL A 32 -10.45 -2.76 -5.52
N ARG A 33 -9.38 -2.26 -6.17
CA ARG A 33 -9.22 -2.34 -7.64
C ARG A 33 -8.72 -3.69 -8.12
N PHE A 34 -7.90 -4.38 -7.33
CA PHE A 34 -7.15 -5.55 -7.79
C PHE A 34 -7.39 -6.76 -6.90
N ASN A 35 -7.51 -7.94 -7.53
CA ASN A 35 -7.76 -9.20 -6.82
C ASN A 35 -6.48 -10.04 -6.58
N THR A 36 -5.34 -9.66 -7.17
CA THR A 36 -4.07 -10.39 -7.03
C THR A 36 -3.05 -9.56 -6.28
N LEU A 37 -2.30 -10.21 -5.38
CA LEU A 37 -1.27 -9.54 -4.56
C LEU A 37 -0.18 -8.88 -5.42
N VAL A 38 0.15 -9.48 -6.56
CA VAL A 38 1.13 -8.94 -7.52
C VAL A 38 0.62 -7.65 -8.16
N SER A 39 -0.65 -7.57 -8.55
CA SER A 39 -1.21 -6.35 -9.11
C SER A 39 -1.32 -5.25 -8.07
N ILE A 40 -1.71 -5.60 -6.83
CA ILE A 40 -1.74 -4.67 -5.70
C ILE A 40 -0.35 -4.09 -5.44
N SER A 41 0.68 -4.93 -5.30
CA SER A 41 2.05 -4.47 -5.01
C SER A 41 2.62 -3.61 -6.14
N LYS A 42 2.37 -3.99 -7.39
CA LYS A 42 2.79 -3.20 -8.57
C LYS A 42 2.14 -1.82 -8.57
N PHE A 43 0.83 -1.72 -8.31
CA PHE A 43 0.13 -0.45 -8.28
C PHE A 43 0.63 0.48 -7.16
N ILE A 44 0.83 -0.06 -5.94
CA ILE A 44 1.36 0.73 -4.82
C ILE A 44 2.76 1.24 -5.17
N LYS A 45 3.64 0.35 -5.66
CA LYS A 45 5.00 0.71 -6.09
C LYS A 45 4.98 1.83 -7.12
N GLU A 46 4.27 1.66 -8.24
CA GLU A 46 4.24 2.64 -9.32
C GLU A 46 3.66 3.99 -8.86
N THR A 47 2.70 3.98 -7.94
CA THR A 47 2.14 5.20 -7.33
C THR A 47 3.19 5.94 -6.51
N PHE A 48 3.96 5.21 -5.70
CA PHE A 48 5.02 5.78 -4.88
C PHE A 48 6.20 6.29 -5.73
N GLU A 49 6.61 5.56 -6.76
CA GLU A 49 7.65 5.98 -7.70
C GLU A 49 7.25 7.28 -8.42
N LYS A 50 5.97 7.42 -8.81
CA LYS A 50 5.46 8.66 -9.43
C LYS A 50 5.41 9.83 -8.47
N HIS A 51 5.03 9.59 -7.21
CA HIS A 51 4.79 10.68 -6.25
C HIS A 51 6.08 11.15 -5.55
N TYR A 52 6.94 10.22 -5.14
CA TYR A 52 8.15 10.52 -4.36
C TYR A 52 9.45 10.42 -5.17
N GLY A 53 9.39 9.95 -6.42
CA GLY A 53 10.57 9.63 -7.20
C GLY A 53 11.35 8.44 -6.62
N ASN A 54 12.52 8.15 -7.21
CA ASN A 54 13.37 7.01 -6.89
C ASN A 54 12.70 5.64 -7.13
N ILE A 55 13.47 4.56 -6.91
CA ILE A 55 13.00 3.18 -7.05
C ILE A 55 12.40 2.73 -5.72
N TRP A 56 11.17 2.21 -5.78
CA TRP A 56 10.50 1.66 -4.60
C TRP A 56 10.37 0.14 -4.68
N GLN A 57 10.37 -0.50 -3.51
CA GLN A 57 10.08 -1.92 -3.35
C GLN A 57 8.79 -2.05 -2.55
N CYS A 58 7.88 -2.89 -3.02
CA CYS A 58 6.60 -3.15 -2.36
C CYS A 58 6.36 -4.65 -2.31
N VAL A 59 6.01 -5.16 -1.13
CA VAL A 59 5.70 -6.57 -0.88
C VAL A 59 4.32 -6.64 -0.23
N VAL A 60 3.44 -7.48 -0.76
CA VAL A 60 2.06 -7.63 -0.28
C VAL A 60 1.75 -9.12 -0.13
N GLY A 61 1.10 -9.48 0.97
CA GLY A 61 0.89 -10.87 1.37
C GLY A 61 0.15 -10.96 2.70
N LYS A 62 -0.42 -12.14 2.96
CA LYS A 62 -1.13 -12.44 4.22
C LYS A 62 -0.22 -13.05 5.28
N GLN A 63 0.89 -13.65 4.84
CA GLN A 63 1.91 -14.29 5.67
C GLN A 63 3.26 -14.01 5.01
N PHE A 64 4.25 -13.59 5.80
CA PHE A 64 5.60 -13.32 5.34
C PHE A 64 6.57 -14.11 6.23
N ALA A 65 7.52 -14.80 5.60
CA ALA A 65 8.51 -15.70 6.19
C ALA A 65 7.98 -17.07 6.72
N ARG A 66 8.77 -18.10 6.43
CA ARG A 66 8.91 -19.32 7.23
C ARG A 66 10.33 -19.30 7.80
#